data_AF-A0A658R511-F1
#
_entry.id   AF-A0A658R511-F1
#
_cell.length_a   1.000
_cell.length_b   1.000
_cell.length_c   1.000
_cell.angle_alpha   90.00
_cell.angle_beta   90.00
_cell.angle_gamma   90.00
#
_symmetry.space_group_name_H-M   'P 1'
#
loop_
_entity.id
_entity.type
_entity.pdbx_description
1 polymer ?
#
loop_
_entity_poly.entity_id
_entity_poly.type
_entity_poly.pdbx_seq_one_letter_code
_entity_poly.pdbx_strand_id
1 'polypeptide(L)'
;MRDRLEWLLLAIHSGRYGQAVNTINPELIEHYIAATRMPGARRYGRLRARHLADDLVELRERGLLARKSASNVQSGASFYFSYSLTGAGAAEVHALKTRHGQK
;
A
#
# COMPACT_ATOMS: atom_id res chain seq x y z
N MET A 1 -2.87 -14.57 1.47
CA MET A 1 -3.14 -13.48 0.50
C MET A 1 -4.06 -12.44 1.11
N ARG A 2 -5.20 -12.84 1.69
CA ARG A 2 -6.15 -11.96 2.38
C ARG A 2 -5.50 -11.08 3.47
N ASP A 3 -4.70 -11.67 4.35
CA ASP A 3 -4.04 -10.94 5.46
C ASP A 3 -3.12 -9.80 4.99
N ARG A 4 -2.50 -9.93 3.80
CA ARG A 4 -1.61 -8.89 3.24
C ARG A 4 -2.41 -7.67 2.79
N LEU A 5 -3.54 -7.92 2.12
CA LEU A 5 -4.44 -6.87 1.65
C LEU A 5 -5.12 -6.16 2.82
N GLU A 6 -5.55 -6.92 3.83
CA GLU A 6 -6.13 -6.38 5.05
C GLU A 6 -5.11 -5.52 5.82
N TRP A 7 -3.87 -5.99 5.97
CA TRP A 7 -2.80 -5.19 6.55
C TRP A 7 -2.55 -3.90 5.76
N LEU A 8 -2.52 -3.98 4.43
CA LEU A 8 -2.25 -2.82 3.57
C LEU A 8 -3.37 -1.77 3.66
N LEU A 9 -4.63 -2.19 3.72
CA LEU A 9 -5.76 -1.29 3.95
C LEU A 9 -5.67 -0.57 5.30
N LEU A 10 -5.35 -1.30 6.37
CA LEU A 10 -5.15 -0.74 7.71
C LEU A 10 -3.95 0.22 7.75
N ALA A 11 -2.85 -0.15 7.11
CA ALA A 11 -1.65 0.66 6.96
C ALA A 11 -1.94 1.99 6.26
N ILE A 12 -2.66 1.98 5.13
CA ILE A 12 -3.03 3.20 4.41
C ILE A 12 -3.97 4.06 5.26
N HIS A 13 -4.97 3.44 5.90
CA HIS A 13 -5.92 4.16 6.75
C HIS A 13 -5.28 4.82 7.98
N SER A 14 -4.17 4.27 8.49
CA SER A 14 -3.46 4.85 9.63
C SER A 14 -2.89 6.25 9.36
N GLY A 15 -2.74 6.64 8.08
CA GLY A 15 -2.14 7.91 7.69
C GLY A 15 -0.63 8.00 7.90
N ARG A 16 0.01 6.97 8.48
CA ARG A 16 1.45 6.96 8.82
C ARG A 16 2.35 7.27 7.62
N TYR A 17 1.97 6.81 6.43
CA TYR A 17 2.77 6.92 5.22
C TYR A 17 2.35 8.12 4.34
N GLY A 18 1.52 9.02 4.89
CA GLY A 18 0.89 10.13 4.16
C GLY A 18 -0.53 9.81 3.68
N GLN A 19 -1.17 10.79 3.03
CA GLN A 19 -2.55 10.66 2.53
C GLN A 19 -2.70 9.66 1.36
N ALA A 20 -1.59 9.36 0.67
CA ALA A 20 -1.53 8.36 -0.38
C ALA A 20 -0.20 7.61 -0.32
N VAL A 21 -0.23 6.32 -0.62
CA VAL A 21 0.93 5.44 -0.61
C VAL A 21 1.44 5.16 -2.01
N ASN A 22 2.71 4.81 -2.13
CA ASN A 22 3.33 4.43 -3.40
C ASN A 22 4.43 3.37 -3.19
N THR A 23 4.85 2.73 -4.27
CA THR A 23 5.85 1.64 -4.25
C THR A 23 7.31 2.12 -4.16
N ILE A 24 7.50 3.41 -3.87
CA ILE A 24 8.82 4.04 -3.69
C ILE A 24 9.02 4.59 -2.28
N ASN A 25 7.99 4.57 -1.42
CA ASN A 25 8.08 4.96 -0.02
C ASN A 25 8.88 3.89 0.77
N PRO A 26 10.09 4.21 1.27
CA PRO A 26 10.95 3.23 1.94
C PRO A 26 10.33 2.65 3.21
N GLU A 27 9.69 3.49 4.03
CA GLU A 27 9.10 3.08 5.30
C GLU A 27 7.94 2.10 5.08
N LEU A 28 7.09 2.37 4.09
CA LEU A 28 6.01 1.46 3.71
C LEU A 28 6.54 0.10 3.25
N ILE A 29 7.60 0.10 2.44
CA ILE A 29 8.21 -1.13 1.90
C ILE A 29 8.75 -1.99 3.05
N GLU A 30 9.48 -1.38 3.99
CA GLU A 30 10.05 -2.07 5.15
C GLU A 30 8.97 -2.67 6.04
N HIS A 31 7.96 -1.89 6.41
CA HIS A 31 6.87 -2.38 7.24
C HIS A 31 6.02 -3.44 6.54
N TYR A 32 5.79 -3.31 5.23
CA TYR A 32 5.08 -4.31 4.46
C TYR A 32 5.82 -5.65 4.48
N ILE A 33 7.13 -5.66 4.24
CA ILE A 33 7.95 -6.87 4.28
C ILE A 33 7.91 -7.50 5.67
N ALA A 34 8.08 -6.70 6.72
CA ALA A 34 8.07 -7.17 8.10
C ALA A 34 6.71 -7.78 8.51
N ALA A 35 5.61 -7.10 8.17
CA ALA A 35 4.27 -7.54 8.55
C ALA A 35 3.79 -8.76 7.75
N THR A 36 4.10 -8.80 6.46
CA THR A 36 3.59 -9.85 5.55
C THR A 36 4.53 -11.05 5.43
N ARG A 37 5.76 -10.93 5.95
CA ARG A 37 6.85 -11.91 5.79
C ARG A 37 7.18 -12.24 4.33
N MET A 38 6.79 -11.36 3.41
CA MET A 38 7.08 -11.51 1.98
C MET A 38 8.52 -11.11 1.69
N PRO A 39 9.21 -11.77 0.75
CA PRO A 39 10.58 -11.43 0.41
C PRO A 39 10.68 -10.04 -0.21
N GLY A 40 11.65 -9.26 0.27
CA GLY A 40 12.13 -8.04 -0.38
C GLY A 40 13.35 -8.31 -1.24
N ALA A 41 13.59 -7.46 -2.23
CA ALA A 41 14.81 -7.49 -3.04
C ALA A 41 15.42 -6.09 -3.13
N ARG A 42 16.75 -6.00 -3.10
CA ARG A 42 17.46 -4.74 -3.39
C ARG A 42 17.75 -4.67 -4.89
N ARG A 43 17.34 -3.57 -5.53
CA ARG A 43 17.65 -3.28 -6.94
C ARG A 43 18.22 -1.86 -7.03
N TYR A 44 19.41 -1.72 -7.60
CA TYR A 44 20.14 -0.44 -7.69
C TYR A 44 20.24 0.28 -6.32
N GLY A 45 20.58 -0.47 -5.27
CA GLY A 45 20.68 0.07 -3.89
C GLY A 45 19.34 0.32 -3.18
N ARG A 46 18.19 0.20 -3.85
CA ARG A 46 16.86 0.46 -3.28
C ARG A 46 16.13 -0.83 -2.93
N LEU A 47 15.56 -0.91 -1.72
CA LEU A 47 14.70 -2.02 -1.32
C LEU A 47 13.37 -1.96 -2.10
N ARG A 48 12.89 -3.13 -2.52
CA ARG A 48 11.61 -3.32 -3.22
C ARG A 48 10.86 -4.47 -2.57
N ALA A 49 9.58 -4.27 -2.28
CA ALA A 49 8.66 -5.34 -1.93
C ALA A 49 8.02 -5.87 -3.22
N ARG A 50 8.37 -7.11 -3.62
CA ARG A 50 7.96 -7.67 -4.93
C ARG A 50 6.44 -7.66 -5.12
N HIS A 51 5.71 -7.99 -4.06
CA HIS A 51 4.26 -8.14 -4.10
C HIS A 51 3.48 -6.88 -3.73
N LEU A 52 4.14 -5.81 -3.27
CA LEU A 52 3.45 -4.58 -2.87
C LEU A 52 2.74 -3.92 -4.06
N ALA A 53 3.36 -3.94 -5.24
CA ALA A 53 2.75 -3.39 -6.45
C ALA A 53 1.49 -4.16 -6.85
N ASP A 54 1.57 -5.49 -6.84
CA ASP A 54 0.46 -6.38 -7.20
C ASP A 54 -0.71 -6.20 -6.22
N ASP A 55 -0.45 -6.12 -4.91
CA ASP A 55 -1.50 -5.90 -3.91
C ASP A 55 -2.21 -4.55 -4.06
N LEU A 56 -1.46 -3.49 -4.36
CA LEU A 56 -2.04 -2.17 -4.60
C LEU A 56 -2.91 -2.16 -5.86
N VAL A 57 -2.50 -2.91 -6.90
CA VAL A 57 -3.29 -3.10 -8.12
C VAL A 57 -4.56 -3.90 -7.81
N GLU A 58 -4.45 -4.99 -7.07
CA GLU A 58 -5.59 -5.83 -6.70
C GLU A 58 -6.62 -5.06 -5.85
N LEU A 59 -6.16 -4.31 -4.84
CA LEU A 59 -7.06 -3.46 -4.03
C LEU A 59 -7.74 -2.37 -4.87
N ARG A 60 -7.05 -1.84 -5.89
CA ARG A 60 -7.62 -0.88 -6.84
C ARG A 60 -8.65 -1.56 -7.75
N GLU A 61 -8.38 -2.76 -8.26
CA GLU A 61 -9.33 -3.52 -9.10
C GLU A 61 -10.59 -3.89 -8.32
N ARG A 62 -10.47 -4.11 -7.02
CA ARG A 62 -11.60 -4.29 -6.08
C ARG A 62 -12.34 -2.99 -5.75
N GLY A 63 -11.91 -1.84 -6.26
CA GLY A 63 -12.52 -0.53 -6.00
C GLY A 63 -12.22 0.04 -4.61
N LEU A 64 -11.32 -0.57 -3.83
CA LEU A 64 -10.97 -0.14 -2.47
C LEU A 64 -9.91 0.97 -2.46
N LEU A 65 -9.12 1.08 -3.53
CA LEU A 65 -8.13 2.14 -3.72
C LEU A 65 -8.38 2.93 -5.01
N ALA A 66 -8.24 4.24 -4.93
CA ALA A 66 -8.07 5.12 -6.07
C ALA A 66 -6.59 5.20 -6.45
N ARG A 67 -6.28 5.23 -7.74
CA ARG A 67 -4.91 5.37 -8.27
C ARG A 67 -4.77 6.70 -8.99
N LYS A 68 -3.73 7.47 -8.66
CA LYS A 68 -3.32 8.68 -9.38
C LYS A 68 -1.88 8.51 -9.90
N SER A 69 -1.64 8.91 -11.15
CA SER A 69 -0.28 9.05 -11.67
C SER A 69 0.36 10.32 -11.12
N ALA A 70 1.58 10.21 -10.65
CA ALA A 70 2.41 11.32 -10.23
C ALA A 70 3.73 11.30 -11.01
N SER A 71 4.20 12.47 -11.42
CA SER A 71 5.51 12.64 -12.02
C SER A 71 6.50 13.10 -10.95
N ASN A 72 7.64 12.41 -10.82
CA ASN A 72 8.80 12.98 -10.15
C ASN A 72 9.68 13.64 -11.22
N VAL A 73 9.50 14.94 -11.39
CA VAL A 73 10.29 15.75 -12.33
C VAL A 73 11.70 16.00 -11.78
N GLN A 74 11.89 15.91 -10.47
CA GLN A 74 13.09 16.34 -9.75
C GLN A 74 14.25 15.32 -9.81
N SER A 75 14.00 14.08 -10.27
CA SER A 75 15.01 13.01 -10.32
C SER A 75 15.20 12.41 -11.72
N GLY A 76 14.81 13.13 -12.77
CA GLY A 76 14.68 12.60 -14.12
C GLY A 76 13.32 11.90 -14.27
N ALA A 77 12.53 12.35 -15.24
CA ALA A 77 11.10 12.04 -15.40
C ALA A 77 10.76 10.58 -15.09
N SER A 78 10.37 10.32 -13.85
CA SER A 78 9.96 9.01 -13.37
C SER A 78 8.51 9.10 -12.96
N PHE A 79 7.66 8.33 -13.64
CA PHE A 79 6.26 8.21 -13.25
C PHE A 79 6.13 7.18 -12.13
N TYR A 80 5.37 7.52 -11.11
CA TYR A 80 4.96 6.60 -10.08
C TYR A 80 3.45 6.70 -9.86
N PHE A 81 2.87 5.66 -9.28
CA PHE A 81 1.46 5.66 -8.92
C PHE A 81 1.32 5.88 -7.41
N SER A 82 0.43 6.79 -7.06
CA SER A 82 -0.03 7.02 -5.69
C SER A 82 -1.41 6.41 -5.52
N TYR A 83 -1.65 5.77 -4.39
CA TYR A 83 -2.86 5.05 -4.06
C TYR A 83 -3.47 5.59 -2.76
N SER A 84 -4.77 5.87 -2.76
CA SER A 84 -5.51 6.37 -1.60
C SER A 84 -6.80 5.58 -1.42
N LEU A 85 -7.30 5.49 -0.19
CA LEU A 85 -8.58 4.82 0.07
C LEU A 85 -9.74 5.50 -0.66
N THR A 86 -10.63 4.70 -1.22
CA THR A 86 -11.96 5.15 -1.63
C THR A 86 -12.92 5.14 -0.43
N GLY A 87 -14.14 5.64 -0.61
CA GLY A 87 -15.20 5.47 0.39
C GLY A 87 -15.47 3.99 0.71
N ALA A 88 -15.45 3.12 -0.31
CA ALA A 88 -15.58 1.67 -0.13
C ALA A 88 -14.38 1.08 0.62
N GLY A 89 -13.16 1.52 0.31
CA GLY A 89 -11.96 1.13 1.06
C GLY A 89 -12.02 1.52 2.53
N ALA A 90 -12.49 2.73 2.83
CA ALA A 90 -12.68 3.17 4.22
C ALA A 90 -13.72 2.32 4.95
N ALA A 91 -14.85 2.02 4.32
CA ALA A 91 -15.87 1.14 4.89
C ALA A 91 -15.33 -0.28 5.18
N GLU A 92 -14.54 -0.85 4.27
CA GLU A 92 -13.90 -2.16 4.47
C GLU A 92 -12.94 -2.13 5.67
N VAL A 93 -12.16 -1.06 5.83
CA VAL A 93 -11.28 -0.88 7.00
C VAL A 93 -12.08 -0.82 8.30
N HIS A 94 -13.21 -0.11 8.32
CA HIS A 94 -14.09 -0.10 9.49
C HIS A 94 -14.61 -1.51 9.82
N ALA A 95 -15.03 -2.28 8.80
CA ALA A 95 -15.47 -3.66 8.99
C ALA A 95 -14.34 -4.57 9.50
N LEU A 96 -13.09 -4.37 9.05
CA LEU A 96 -11.92 -5.08 9.55
C LEU A 96 -11.69 -4.79 11.04
N LYS A 97 -11.68 -3.51 11.43
CA LYS A 97 -11.48 -3.11 12.83
C LYS A 97 -12.53 -3.73 13.76
N THR A 98 -13.79 -3.78 13.34
CA THR A 98 -14.86 -4.43 14.13
C THR A 98 -14.64 -5.93 14.26
N ARG A 99 -14.24 -6.62 13.18
CA ARG A 99 -13.91 -8.06 13.21
C ARG A 99 -12.74 -8.39 14.16
N HIS A 100 -11.72 -7.53 14.21
CA HIS A 100 -10.55 -7.72 15.06
C HIS A 100 -10.76 -7.26 16.51
N GLY A 101 -11.68 -6.32 16.77
CA GLY A 101 -12.01 -5.83 18.11
C GLY A 101 -13.03 -6.68 18.88
N GLN A 102 -13.64 -7.69 18.25
CA GLN A 102 -14.54 -8.66 18.89
C GLN A 102 -13.82 -9.93 19.40
N LYS A 103 -12.48 -9.92 19.50
CA LYS A 103 -11.69 -11.03 20.05
C LYS A 103 -11.18 -10.74 21.45
#